data_AF-A0A1Y1LJ02-F1
#
_entry.id   AF-A0A1Y1LJ02-F1
#
_cell.length_a   1.000
_cell.length_b   1.000
_cell.length_c   1.000
_cell.angle_alpha   90.00
_cell.angle_beta   90.00
_cell.angle_gamma   90.00
#
_symmetry.space_group_name_H-M   'P 1'
#
loop_
_entity.id
_entity.type
_entity.pdbx_description
1 polymer ?
#
loop_
_entity_poly.entity_id
_entity_poly.type
_entity_poly.pdbx_seq_one_letter_code
_entity_poly.pdbx_strand_id
1 'polypeptide(L)'
;MRIPKNRSFVRPSGSMSTEWEEFSSQVANERRSDSRNADIQIYNPTRRTIPVCTDTDTNNREPAERRRVVDCDKIYKKLLELQFDMQSMTKEVASMQRLLNNFMTTPRSGQENEEDLFLNQLPLTTEMEINVFNTELMDKAKFKKLVQFLYLIGGDTVQKIVYQQMNKLLTNEVSIKYSGQGKKHKLPFITLKLYDAVLAATRKRWRNCTEDEVKKIVALFLATAKSRIKSQKKNDEGQAQEYNNDDYSTP
;
A
#
# COMPACT_ATOMS: atom_id res chain seq x y z
N MET A 1 1.13 -25.59 -53.70
CA MET A 1 0.72 -24.55 -52.73
C MET A 1 1.96 -23.86 -52.20
N ARG A 2 2.11 -22.58 -52.52
CA ARG A 2 3.29 -21.75 -52.23
C ARG A 2 3.12 -21.07 -50.87
N ILE A 3 4.10 -21.25 -49.99
CA ILE A 3 4.25 -20.49 -48.75
C ILE A 3 5.01 -19.20 -49.10
N PRO A 4 4.48 -17.99 -48.83
CA PRO A 4 5.27 -16.78 -49.01
C PRO A 4 6.27 -16.60 -47.85
N LYS A 5 7.53 -16.35 -48.23
CA LYS A 5 8.62 -15.88 -47.37
C LYS A 5 8.61 -14.34 -47.29
N ASN A 6 9.19 -13.83 -46.20
CA ASN A 6 9.70 -12.48 -45.95
C ASN A 6 8.72 -11.33 -45.62
N ARG A 7 8.82 -10.87 -44.36
CA ARG A 7 9.02 -9.45 -44.07
C ARG A 7 10.03 -9.31 -42.93
N SER A 8 11.15 -8.68 -43.26
CA SER A 8 12.30 -8.37 -42.42
C SER A 8 11.93 -7.42 -41.28
N PHE A 9 12.19 -7.83 -40.05
CA PHE A 9 12.21 -6.92 -38.90
C PHE A 9 13.59 -6.27 -38.79
N VAL A 10 13.62 -4.97 -39.02
CA VAL A 10 14.80 -4.11 -38.85
C VAL A 10 15.13 -4.06 -37.35
N ARG A 11 16.35 -4.51 -36.99
CA ARG A 11 16.89 -4.32 -35.63
C ARG A 11 17.28 -2.85 -35.46
N PRO A 12 16.92 -2.17 -34.35
CA PRO A 12 17.60 -0.95 -33.96
C PRO A 12 19.02 -1.30 -33.52
N SER A 13 20.00 -0.79 -34.24
CA SER A 13 21.39 -0.71 -33.81
C SER A 13 21.51 0.39 -32.75
N GLY A 14 21.57 -0.01 -31.48
CA GLY A 14 21.84 0.87 -30.35
C GLY A 14 22.77 0.14 -29.38
N SER A 15 24.05 0.49 -29.44
CA SER A 15 25.11 0.02 -28.55
C SER A 15 24.85 0.50 -27.13
N MET A 16 24.42 -0.39 -26.25
CA MET A 16 24.27 -0.12 -24.81
C MET A 16 24.90 -1.25 -23.97
N SER A 17 25.88 -1.95 -24.56
CA SER A 17 26.62 -3.06 -23.94
C SER A 17 28.02 -2.65 -23.48
N THR A 18 28.48 -1.44 -23.80
CA THR A 18 29.83 -0.95 -23.47
C THR A 18 29.89 -0.16 -22.16
N GLU A 19 28.81 0.50 -21.72
CA GLU A 19 28.83 1.30 -20.47
C GLU A 19 28.87 0.44 -19.20
N TRP A 20 28.29 -0.78 -19.21
CA TRP A 20 28.34 -1.68 -18.05
C TRP A 20 29.68 -2.40 -17.88
N GLU A 21 30.45 -2.58 -18.97
CA GLU A 21 31.81 -3.12 -18.91
C GLU A 21 32.85 -2.04 -18.52
N GLU A 22 32.61 -0.77 -18.88
CA GLU A 22 33.45 0.37 -18.49
C GLU A 22 33.30 0.71 -17.00
N PHE A 23 32.06 0.70 -16.46
CA PHE A 23 31.82 0.97 -15.04
C PHE A 23 32.36 -0.14 -14.14
N SER A 24 32.27 -1.41 -14.57
CA SER A 24 32.84 -2.55 -13.85
C SER A 24 34.37 -2.53 -13.82
N SER A 25 35.00 -1.99 -14.88
CA SER A 25 36.46 -1.81 -14.94
C SER A 25 36.95 -0.65 -14.09
N GLN A 26 36.15 0.41 -13.92
CA GLN A 26 36.48 1.57 -13.07
C GLN A 26 36.52 1.22 -11.57
N VAL A 27 35.53 0.45 -11.08
CA VAL A 27 35.46 0.02 -9.68
C VAL A 27 36.52 -1.03 -9.32
N ALA A 28 36.97 -1.83 -10.31
CA ALA A 28 38.06 -2.79 -10.13
C ALA A 28 39.45 -2.12 -10.06
N ASN A 29 39.61 -0.95 -10.67
CA ASN A 29 40.89 -0.23 -10.72
C ASN A 29 41.12 0.64 -9.46
N GLU A 30 40.07 1.14 -8.82
CA GLU A 30 40.18 1.87 -7.54
C GLU A 30 40.63 0.97 -6.38
N ARG A 31 40.39 -0.35 -6.44
CA ARG A 31 40.91 -1.29 -5.43
C ARG A 31 42.39 -1.63 -5.57
N ARG A 32 43.08 -1.17 -6.63
CA ARG A 32 44.52 -1.42 -6.85
C ARG A 32 45.43 -0.23 -6.55
N SER A 33 44.88 0.91 -6.15
CA SER A 33 45.65 2.16 -5.96
C SER A 33 46.04 2.46 -4.51
N ASP A 34 45.34 1.91 -3.51
CA ASP A 34 45.58 2.23 -2.09
C ASP A 34 46.47 1.22 -1.34
N SER A 35 47.39 0.57 -2.07
CA SER A 35 48.39 -0.33 -1.46
C SER A 35 49.83 0.13 -1.74
N ARG A 36 50.11 1.41 -1.48
CA ARG A 36 51.48 1.87 -1.29
C ARG A 36 51.58 2.72 -0.02
N ASN A 37 52.42 2.25 0.89
CA ASN A 37 53.10 2.98 1.96
C ASN A 37 52.46 2.96 3.36
N ALA A 38 52.74 1.90 4.13
CA ALA A 38 53.11 2.01 5.55
C ALA A 38 53.73 0.69 6.01
N ASP A 39 55.05 0.59 5.92
CA ASP A 39 55.83 -0.45 6.59
C ASP A 39 55.69 -0.29 8.11
N ILE A 40 54.82 -1.09 8.73
CA ILE A 40 54.84 -1.28 10.18
C ILE A 40 55.96 -2.27 10.47
N GLN A 41 57.12 -1.73 10.84
CA GLN A 41 58.22 -2.53 11.38
C GLN A 41 57.76 -3.25 12.66
N ILE A 42 57.85 -4.58 12.62
CA ILE A 42 57.70 -5.44 13.79
C ILE A 42 58.90 -5.15 14.72
N TYR A 43 58.65 -4.42 15.80
CA TYR A 43 59.65 -4.14 16.83
C TYR A 43 59.88 -5.39 17.69
N ASN A 44 61.07 -5.99 17.55
CA ASN A 44 61.64 -6.99 18.45
C ASN A 44 62.57 -6.29 19.46
N PRO A 45 62.31 -6.30 20.79
CA PRO A 45 63.27 -5.78 21.75
C PRO A 45 64.29 -6.86 22.12
N THR A 46 65.37 -6.96 21.34
CA THR A 46 66.59 -7.62 21.80
C THR A 46 67.33 -6.69 22.77
N ARG A 47 67.57 -7.20 23.98
CA ARG A 47 68.52 -6.74 25.02
C ARG A 47 69.41 -5.55 24.61
N ARG A 48 69.24 -4.41 25.28
CA ARG A 48 70.33 -3.45 25.46
C ARG A 48 70.59 -3.23 26.94
N THR A 49 71.87 -3.35 27.24
CA THR A 49 72.55 -3.16 28.51
C THR A 49 72.36 -1.75 29.07
N ILE A 50 72.24 -1.72 30.38
CA ILE A 50 72.11 -0.58 31.29
C ILE A 50 73.35 0.33 31.17
N PRO A 51 73.21 1.66 31.04
CA PRO A 51 74.21 2.60 31.50
C PRO A 51 73.88 3.01 32.94
N VAL A 52 74.84 2.74 33.81
CA VAL A 52 74.93 3.24 35.18
C VAL A 52 75.10 4.76 35.12
N CYS A 53 74.19 5.50 35.75
CA CYS A 53 74.42 6.90 36.13
C CYS A 53 74.07 7.06 37.61
N THR A 54 75.06 7.56 38.33
CA THR A 54 75.21 7.67 39.78
C THR A 54 74.23 8.65 40.43
N ASP A 55 73.98 8.37 41.71
CA ASP A 55 73.14 9.11 42.65
C ASP A 55 73.48 10.61 42.74
N THR A 56 72.44 11.44 42.85
CA THR A 56 72.34 12.46 43.91
C THR A 56 70.87 12.73 44.24
N ASP A 57 70.54 12.51 45.51
CA ASP A 57 69.29 12.86 46.19
C ASP A 57 68.88 14.33 46.01
N THR A 58 67.57 14.61 45.98
CA THR A 58 66.88 15.37 47.05
C THR A 58 65.37 15.48 46.82
N ASN A 59 64.65 14.88 47.77
CA ASN A 59 63.30 15.18 48.28
C ASN A 59 62.44 16.24 47.56
N ASN A 60 61.22 15.85 47.14
CA ASN A 60 59.99 16.40 47.70
C ASN A 60 58.75 15.53 47.41
N ARG A 61 57.83 15.53 48.38
CA ARG A 61 56.65 14.66 48.60
C ARG A 61 55.47 14.96 47.65
N GLU A 62 54.72 13.93 47.22
CA GLU A 62 53.25 13.72 47.40
C GLU A 62 52.67 12.56 46.52
N PRO A 63 51.49 11.98 46.85
CA PRO A 63 51.30 10.53 46.83
C PRO A 63 50.33 9.98 45.74
N ALA A 64 50.53 8.69 45.44
CA ALA A 64 49.51 7.72 45.03
C ALA A 64 48.66 8.00 43.76
N GLU A 65 49.26 7.94 42.58
CA GLU A 65 48.51 7.61 41.36
C GLU A 65 48.15 6.12 41.35
N ARG A 66 47.00 5.81 41.95
CA ARG A 66 46.30 4.54 41.82
C ARG A 66 45.96 4.34 40.32
N ARG A 67 46.85 3.68 39.55
CA ARG A 67 46.57 3.27 38.16
C ARG A 67 45.24 2.52 38.12
N ARG A 68 44.23 3.13 37.50
CA ARG A 68 42.97 2.46 37.18
C ARG A 68 43.31 1.36 36.19
N VAL A 69 43.41 0.12 36.66
CA VAL A 69 43.48 -1.04 35.76
C VAL A 69 42.15 -1.06 35.03
N VAL A 70 42.19 -0.74 33.74
CA VAL A 70 41.04 -0.85 32.86
C VAL A 70 40.68 -2.33 32.84
N ASP A 71 39.47 -2.64 33.30
CA ASP A 71 38.97 -4.01 33.35
C ASP A 71 38.61 -4.46 31.93
N CYS A 72 39.63 -4.90 31.19
CA CYS A 72 39.53 -5.31 29.79
C CYS A 72 38.49 -6.42 29.59
N ASP A 73 38.25 -7.27 30.58
CA ASP A 73 37.24 -8.32 30.52
C ASP A 73 35.82 -7.75 30.53
N LYS A 74 35.56 -6.72 31.34
CA LYS A 74 34.28 -5.99 31.30
C LYS A 74 34.07 -5.29 29.97
N ILE A 75 35.13 -4.75 29.37
CA ILE A 75 35.07 -4.12 28.05
C ILE A 75 34.77 -5.17 26.98
N TYR A 76 35.46 -6.32 27.03
CA TYR A 76 35.27 -7.41 26.08
C TYR A 76 33.85 -7.98 26.13
N LYS A 77 33.27 -8.16 27.33
CA LYS A 77 31.86 -8.59 27.48
C LYS A 77 30.88 -7.60 26.86
N LYS A 78 31.04 -6.30 27.13
CA LYS A 78 30.21 -5.26 26.50
C LYS A 78 30.37 -5.22 24.98
N LEU A 79 31.58 -5.47 24.48
CA LEU A 79 31.83 -5.54 23.04
C LEU A 79 31.09 -6.72 22.39
N LEU A 80 31.05 -7.88 23.05
CA LEU A 80 30.29 -9.04 22.57
C LEU A 80 28.79 -8.79 22.59
N GLU A 81 28.26 -8.14 23.63
CA GLU A 81 26.85 -7.74 23.71
C GLU A 81 26.48 -6.81 22.54
N LEU A 82 27.29 -5.77 22.31
CA LEU A 82 27.07 -4.85 21.18
C LEU A 82 27.16 -5.55 19.82
N GLN A 83 28.07 -6.51 19.67
CA GLN A 83 28.19 -7.29 18.43
C GLN A 83 26.94 -8.14 18.19
N PHE A 84 26.37 -8.74 19.24
CA PHE A 84 25.13 -9.49 19.15
C PHE A 84 23.94 -8.58 18.81
N ASP A 85 23.85 -7.42 19.44
CA ASP A 85 22.81 -6.42 19.15
C ASP A 85 22.90 -5.94 17.70
N MET A 86 24.10 -5.68 17.17
CA MET A 86 24.30 -5.34 15.76
C MET A 86 23.83 -6.45 14.82
N GLN A 87 24.08 -7.71 15.15
CA GLN A 87 23.57 -8.84 14.38
C GLN A 87 22.03 -8.98 14.47
N SER A 88 21.43 -8.58 15.59
CA SER A 88 19.97 -8.53 15.71
C SER A 88 19.39 -7.41 14.85
N MET A 89 19.93 -6.19 14.98
CA MET A 89 19.50 -5.02 14.22
C MET A 89 19.62 -5.24 12.70
N THR A 90 20.69 -5.87 12.23
CA THR A 90 20.85 -6.18 10.79
C THR A 90 19.77 -7.15 10.28
N LYS A 91 19.36 -8.14 11.08
CA LYS A 91 18.26 -9.05 10.73
C LYS A 91 16.92 -8.31 10.70
N GLU A 92 16.69 -7.42 11.65
CA GLU A 92 15.47 -6.58 11.69
C GLU A 92 15.40 -5.66 10.48
N VAL A 93 16.49 -4.96 10.14
CA VAL A 93 16.57 -4.11 8.94
C VAL A 93 16.33 -4.93 7.67
N ALA A 94 16.93 -6.12 7.54
CA ALA A 94 16.69 -6.99 6.39
C ALA A 94 15.22 -7.45 6.30
N SER A 95 14.56 -7.70 7.44
CA SER A 95 13.14 -8.06 7.46
C SER A 95 12.25 -6.88 7.05
N MET A 96 12.56 -5.66 7.51
CA MET A 96 11.87 -4.43 7.10
C MET A 96 12.09 -4.15 5.62
N GLN A 97 13.31 -4.33 5.11
CA GLN A 97 13.61 -4.21 3.68
C GLN A 97 12.82 -5.21 2.84
N ARG A 98 12.63 -6.46 3.31
CA ARG A 98 11.77 -7.44 2.63
C ARG A 98 10.30 -7.03 2.62
N LEU A 99 9.78 -6.51 3.72
CA LEU A 99 8.40 -6.01 3.78
C LEU A 99 8.19 -4.81 2.85
N LEU A 100 9.14 -3.87 2.82
CA LEU A 100 9.12 -2.73 1.92
C LEU A 100 9.27 -3.15 0.46
N ASN A 101 10.17 -4.09 0.15
CA ASN A 101 10.34 -4.58 -1.21
C ASN A 101 9.08 -5.32 -1.69
N ASN A 102 8.45 -6.12 -0.83
CA ASN A 102 7.16 -6.75 -1.14
C ASN A 102 6.06 -5.71 -1.36
N PHE A 103 6.06 -4.60 -0.60
CA PHE A 103 5.12 -3.50 -0.80
C PHE A 103 5.37 -2.75 -2.12
N MET A 104 6.64 -2.48 -2.46
CA MET A 104 7.05 -1.76 -3.67
C MET A 104 6.99 -2.62 -4.95
N THR A 105 7.11 -3.94 -4.84
CA THR A 105 6.99 -4.89 -5.96
C THR A 105 5.56 -5.37 -6.18
N THR A 106 4.59 -5.02 -5.32
CA THR A 106 3.21 -4.96 -5.80
C THR A 106 3.17 -3.91 -6.90
N PRO A 107 2.72 -4.22 -8.12
CA PRO A 107 2.58 -3.21 -9.15
C PRO A 107 1.47 -2.26 -8.70
N ARG A 108 1.86 -1.20 -7.99
CA ARG A 108 1.07 0.00 -7.84
C ARG A 108 1.24 0.72 -9.17
N SER A 109 0.40 0.39 -10.14
CA SER A 109 0.33 1.12 -11.40
C SER A 109 -0.06 2.56 -11.09
N GLY A 110 0.96 3.40 -10.93
CA GLY A 110 0.87 4.86 -10.95
C GLY A 110 0.64 5.39 -12.37
N GLN A 111 -0.24 4.72 -13.12
CA GLN A 111 -1.02 5.40 -14.14
C GLN A 111 -2.28 5.87 -13.42
N GLU A 112 -2.72 7.09 -13.65
CA GLU A 112 -4.14 7.41 -13.49
C GLU A 112 -4.85 6.48 -14.50
N ASN A 113 -5.19 5.27 -14.04
CA ASN A 113 -5.50 4.16 -14.92
C ASN A 113 -6.84 4.47 -15.59
N GLU A 114 -6.99 4.21 -16.89
CA GLU A 114 -8.32 4.11 -17.54
C GLU A 114 -9.27 3.19 -16.73
N GLU A 115 -8.70 2.29 -15.93
CA GLU A 115 -9.39 1.41 -15.01
C GLU A 115 -10.08 2.09 -13.81
N ASP A 116 -9.75 3.35 -13.47
CA ASP A 116 -10.49 4.14 -12.47
C ASP A 116 -11.69 4.89 -13.08
N LEU A 117 -11.66 5.16 -14.41
CA LEU A 117 -12.81 5.72 -15.15
C LEU A 117 -14.05 4.81 -15.05
N PHE A 118 -13.84 3.50 -14.90
CA PHE A 118 -14.91 2.53 -14.71
C PHE A 118 -15.83 2.88 -13.53
N LEU A 119 -15.26 3.32 -12.40
CA LEU A 119 -16.04 3.67 -11.21
C LEU A 119 -16.77 5.01 -11.34
N ASN A 120 -16.33 5.88 -12.26
CA ASN A 120 -16.98 7.17 -12.53
C ASN A 120 -18.35 7.02 -13.23
N GLN A 121 -18.67 5.80 -13.70
CA GLN A 121 -20.00 5.48 -14.24
C GLN A 121 -21.08 5.36 -13.15
N LEU A 122 -20.67 5.32 -11.87
CA LEU A 122 -21.57 5.21 -10.74
C LEU A 122 -22.08 6.60 -10.29
N PRO A 123 -23.35 6.73 -9.84
CA PRO A 123 -24.37 5.68 -9.74
C PRO A 123 -25.07 5.39 -11.08
N LEU A 124 -25.44 4.12 -11.30
CA LEU A 124 -26.12 3.66 -12.51
C LEU A 124 -27.59 4.10 -12.50
N THR A 125 -28.03 4.67 -13.62
CA THR A 125 -29.34 5.31 -13.78
C THR A 125 -30.28 4.50 -14.68
N THR A 126 -29.73 3.69 -15.59
CA THR A 126 -30.51 2.90 -16.55
C THR A 126 -30.26 1.39 -16.41
N GLU A 127 -31.22 0.60 -16.91
CA GLU A 127 -31.08 -0.86 -16.93
C GLU A 127 -29.98 -1.31 -17.91
N MET A 128 -29.81 -0.57 -19.01
CA MET A 128 -28.76 -0.81 -19.98
C MET A 128 -27.37 -0.61 -19.34
N GLU A 129 -27.18 0.48 -18.60
CA GLU A 129 -25.96 0.72 -17.82
C GLU A 129 -25.68 -0.41 -16.84
N ILE A 130 -26.70 -0.91 -16.12
CA ILE A 130 -26.53 -2.07 -15.21
C ILE A 130 -26.05 -3.31 -15.97
N ASN A 131 -26.63 -3.61 -17.12
CA ASN A 131 -26.25 -4.80 -17.89
C ASN A 131 -24.82 -4.69 -18.45
N VAL A 132 -24.45 -3.52 -18.96
CA VAL A 132 -23.09 -3.24 -19.44
C VAL A 132 -22.11 -3.35 -18.28
N PHE A 133 -22.37 -2.65 -17.18
CA PHE A 133 -21.53 -2.66 -15.99
C PHE A 133 -21.39 -4.07 -15.40
N ASN A 134 -22.48 -4.85 -15.36
CA ASN A 134 -22.47 -6.23 -14.89
C ASN A 134 -21.64 -7.16 -15.79
N THR A 135 -21.60 -6.89 -17.10
CA THR A 135 -20.75 -7.60 -18.06
C THR A 135 -19.28 -7.25 -17.84
N GLU A 136 -18.98 -5.97 -17.61
CA GLU A 136 -17.62 -5.53 -17.28
C GLU A 136 -17.09 -6.13 -15.97
N LEU A 137 -17.98 -6.38 -14.99
CA LEU A 137 -17.63 -7.06 -13.74
C LEU A 137 -17.33 -8.56 -13.88
N MET A 138 -17.44 -9.13 -15.08
CA MET A 138 -16.90 -10.47 -15.35
C MET A 138 -15.37 -10.48 -15.33
N ASP A 139 -14.73 -9.33 -15.58
CA ASP A 139 -13.32 -9.15 -15.34
C ASP A 139 -13.01 -9.11 -13.83
N LYS A 140 -12.14 -10.03 -13.41
CA LYS A 140 -11.69 -10.15 -12.02
C LYS A 140 -10.99 -8.89 -11.52
N ALA A 141 -10.29 -8.14 -12.37
CA ALA A 141 -9.61 -6.90 -11.98
C ALA A 141 -10.65 -5.82 -11.62
N LYS A 142 -11.59 -5.56 -12.53
CA LYS A 142 -12.71 -4.62 -12.31
C LYS A 142 -13.57 -5.02 -11.11
N PHE A 143 -13.88 -6.31 -10.96
CA PHE A 143 -14.62 -6.81 -9.80
C PHE A 143 -13.90 -6.51 -8.47
N LYS A 144 -12.59 -6.81 -8.38
CA LYS A 144 -11.80 -6.51 -7.17
C LYS A 144 -11.75 -5.03 -6.86
N LYS A 145 -11.63 -4.17 -7.87
CA LYS A 145 -11.68 -2.71 -7.70
C LYS A 145 -13.02 -2.24 -7.15
N LEU A 146 -14.13 -2.73 -7.70
CA LEU A 146 -15.44 -2.41 -7.18
C LEU A 146 -15.59 -2.85 -5.72
N VAL A 147 -15.16 -4.07 -5.38
CA VAL A 147 -15.17 -4.57 -4.00
C VAL A 147 -14.35 -3.67 -3.08
N GLN A 148 -13.18 -3.20 -3.54
CA GLN A 148 -12.34 -2.27 -2.78
C GLN A 148 -13.02 -0.92 -2.60
N PHE A 149 -13.61 -0.35 -3.66
CA PHE A 149 -14.38 0.89 -3.60
C PHE A 149 -15.54 0.79 -2.60
N LEU A 150 -16.33 -0.28 -2.68
CA LEU A 150 -17.46 -0.52 -1.76
C LEU A 150 -17.00 -0.80 -0.32
N TYR A 151 -15.84 -1.42 -0.14
CA TYR A 151 -15.27 -1.69 1.18
C TYR A 151 -14.88 -0.40 1.91
N LEU A 152 -14.45 0.64 1.18
CA LEU A 152 -14.10 1.94 1.75
C LEU A 152 -15.33 2.71 2.26
N ILE A 153 -16.54 2.29 1.89
CA ILE A 153 -17.78 2.92 2.35
C ILE A 153 -17.99 2.62 3.84
N GLY A 154 -18.02 3.70 4.62
CA GLY A 154 -18.15 3.72 6.07
C GLY A 154 -19.52 3.31 6.60
N GLY A 155 -19.71 3.41 7.92
CA GLY A 155 -20.98 3.10 8.60
C GLY A 155 -20.81 2.22 9.82
N ASP A 156 -21.74 2.36 10.75
CA ASP A 156 -21.65 1.80 12.11
C ASP A 156 -22.33 0.43 12.20
N THR A 157 -23.26 0.14 11.29
CA THR A 157 -24.00 -1.11 11.23
C THR A 157 -23.95 -1.70 9.83
N VAL A 158 -24.09 -3.03 9.72
CA VAL A 158 -24.16 -3.75 8.44
C VAL A 158 -25.25 -3.15 7.55
N GLN A 159 -26.43 -2.87 8.12
CA GLN A 159 -27.53 -2.26 7.39
C GLN A 159 -27.15 -0.90 6.79
N LYS A 160 -26.54 -0.01 7.58
CA LYS A 160 -26.13 1.32 7.12
C LYS A 160 -25.09 1.24 6.01
N ILE A 161 -24.14 0.32 6.12
CA ILE A 161 -23.08 0.11 5.11
C ILE A 161 -23.67 -0.38 3.80
N VAL A 162 -24.50 -1.43 3.84
CA VAL A 162 -25.12 -1.97 2.63
C VAL A 162 -26.00 -0.91 1.97
N TYR A 163 -26.75 -0.13 2.74
CA TYR A 163 -27.53 1.00 2.19
C TYR A 163 -26.65 2.05 1.52
N GLN A 164 -25.53 2.43 2.14
CA GLN A 164 -24.60 3.39 1.55
C GLN A 164 -23.93 2.84 0.28
N GLN A 165 -23.52 1.57 0.28
CA GLN A 165 -23.00 0.88 -0.89
C GLN A 165 -24.03 0.89 -2.03
N MET A 166 -25.28 0.51 -1.75
CA MET A 166 -26.35 0.49 -2.74
C MET A 166 -26.65 1.89 -3.30
N ASN A 167 -26.65 2.93 -2.47
CA ASN A 167 -26.81 4.33 -2.91
C ASN A 167 -25.66 4.82 -3.80
N LYS A 168 -24.45 4.27 -3.64
CA LYS A 168 -23.33 4.57 -4.55
C LYS A 168 -23.44 3.80 -5.86
N LEU A 169 -24.06 2.62 -5.85
CA LEU A 169 -24.19 1.78 -7.04
C LEU A 169 -25.33 2.21 -7.97
N LEU A 170 -26.50 2.50 -7.41
CA LEU A 170 -27.74 2.65 -8.17
C LEU A 170 -28.50 3.89 -7.73
N THR A 171 -29.17 4.54 -8.69
CA THR A 171 -30.16 5.54 -8.35
C THR A 171 -31.50 4.91 -7.93
N ASN A 172 -32.38 5.72 -7.32
CA ASN A 172 -33.68 5.23 -6.88
C ASN A 172 -34.58 4.84 -8.06
N GLU A 173 -34.44 5.52 -9.20
CA GLU A 173 -35.22 5.33 -10.43
C GLU A 173 -35.02 3.91 -10.98
N VAL A 174 -33.76 3.48 -11.10
CA VAL A 174 -33.44 2.14 -11.59
C VAL A 174 -33.72 1.07 -10.53
N SER A 175 -33.53 1.39 -9.24
CA SER A 175 -33.77 0.46 -8.13
C SER A 175 -35.20 -0.06 -8.08
N ILE A 176 -36.19 0.70 -8.56
CA ILE A 176 -37.60 0.27 -8.59
C ILE A 176 -37.83 -0.94 -9.50
N LYS A 177 -37.04 -1.07 -10.57
CA LYS A 177 -37.15 -2.15 -11.56
C LYS A 177 -36.65 -3.50 -11.04
N TYR A 178 -35.85 -3.47 -9.98
CA TYR A 178 -35.25 -4.65 -9.39
C TYR A 178 -35.93 -5.07 -8.08
N SER A 179 -35.76 -6.34 -7.75
CA SER A 179 -36.08 -6.90 -6.43
C SER A 179 -35.03 -7.93 -6.06
N GLY A 180 -34.94 -8.30 -4.77
CA GLY A 180 -33.95 -9.28 -4.32
C GLY A 180 -33.96 -10.59 -5.14
N GLN A 181 -35.14 -11.20 -5.30
CA GLN A 181 -35.30 -12.50 -5.99
C GLN A 181 -36.07 -12.46 -7.33
N GLY A 182 -36.45 -11.28 -7.82
CA GLY A 182 -37.20 -11.17 -9.08
C GLY A 182 -38.72 -11.41 -8.95
N LYS A 183 -39.38 -10.83 -7.94
CA LYS A 183 -40.83 -10.99 -7.73
C LYS A 183 -41.63 -9.89 -8.42
N LYS A 184 -42.88 -10.18 -8.80
CA LYS A 184 -43.86 -9.23 -9.37
C LYS A 184 -43.34 -8.51 -10.64
N HIS A 185 -42.82 -9.28 -11.60
CA HIS A 185 -42.26 -8.78 -12.87
C HIS A 185 -41.04 -7.87 -12.73
N LYS A 186 -40.40 -7.84 -11.56
CA LYS A 186 -39.13 -7.15 -11.36
C LYS A 186 -37.95 -8.08 -11.63
N LEU A 187 -36.83 -7.50 -12.01
CA LEU A 187 -35.61 -8.25 -12.27
C LEU A 187 -34.94 -8.71 -10.95
N PRO A 188 -34.33 -9.91 -10.93
CA PRO A 188 -33.59 -10.39 -9.77
C PRO A 188 -32.24 -9.68 -9.65
N PHE A 189 -32.03 -8.94 -8.57
CA PHE A 189 -30.74 -8.28 -8.32
C PHE A 189 -29.67 -9.26 -7.82
N ILE A 190 -30.07 -10.30 -7.08
CA ILE A 190 -29.13 -11.27 -6.49
C ILE A 190 -28.32 -12.06 -7.52
N THR A 191 -28.79 -12.14 -8.76
CA THR A 191 -28.09 -12.85 -9.84
C THR A 191 -27.00 -11.99 -10.50
N LEU A 192 -26.91 -10.71 -10.17
CA LEU A 192 -25.93 -9.79 -10.74
C LEU A 192 -24.60 -9.86 -9.97
N LYS A 193 -23.49 -9.66 -10.68
CA LYS A 193 -22.14 -9.49 -10.09
C LYS A 193 -22.05 -8.27 -9.18
N LEU A 194 -22.93 -7.28 -9.37
CA LEU A 194 -23.10 -6.16 -8.45
C LEU A 194 -23.46 -6.64 -7.03
N TYR A 195 -24.35 -7.64 -6.90
CA TYR A 195 -24.69 -8.22 -5.61
C TYR A 195 -23.49 -8.96 -5.00
N ASP A 196 -22.79 -9.77 -5.79
CA ASP A 196 -21.58 -10.47 -5.35
C ASP A 196 -20.53 -9.47 -4.81
N ALA A 197 -20.38 -8.32 -5.45
CA ALA A 197 -19.45 -7.28 -5.03
C ALA A 197 -19.86 -6.63 -3.69
N VAL A 198 -21.15 -6.32 -3.50
CA VAL A 198 -21.70 -5.81 -2.23
C VAL A 198 -21.48 -6.82 -1.11
N LEU A 199 -21.79 -8.10 -1.37
CA LEU A 199 -21.60 -9.18 -0.40
C LEU A 199 -20.14 -9.33 -0.01
N ALA A 200 -19.23 -9.36 -0.98
CA ALA A 200 -17.80 -9.48 -0.73
C ALA A 200 -17.24 -8.29 0.05
N ALA A 201 -17.63 -7.06 -0.30
CA ALA A 201 -17.22 -5.85 0.40
C ALA A 201 -17.73 -5.83 1.84
N THR A 202 -18.99 -6.20 2.06
CA THR A 202 -19.62 -6.23 3.38
C THR A 202 -18.97 -7.29 4.28
N ARG A 203 -18.77 -8.52 3.79
CA ARG A 203 -18.12 -9.59 4.57
C ARG A 203 -16.65 -9.30 4.89
N LYS A 204 -15.97 -8.57 4.01
CA LYS A 204 -14.58 -8.13 4.26
C LYS A 204 -14.50 -7.16 5.45
N ARG A 205 -15.52 -6.31 5.63
CA ARG A 205 -15.57 -5.35 6.74
C ARG A 205 -16.19 -5.94 8.01
N TRP A 206 -17.24 -6.75 7.87
CA TRP A 206 -17.96 -7.39 8.96
C TRP A 206 -17.90 -8.90 8.82
N ARG A 207 -16.94 -9.52 9.52
CA ARG A 207 -16.63 -10.95 9.35
C ARG A 207 -17.78 -11.88 9.80
N ASN A 208 -18.61 -11.41 10.72
CA ASN A 208 -19.74 -12.17 11.28
C ASN A 208 -21.03 -12.02 10.46
N CYS A 209 -21.04 -11.17 9.43
CA CYS A 209 -22.23 -10.93 8.63
C CYS A 209 -22.53 -12.16 7.76
N THR A 210 -23.79 -12.62 7.80
CA THR A 210 -24.26 -13.74 6.98
C THR A 210 -24.72 -13.26 5.62
N GLU A 211 -24.62 -14.13 4.61
CA GLU A 211 -25.13 -13.82 3.27
C GLU A 211 -26.63 -13.52 3.27
N ASP A 212 -27.40 -14.26 4.06
CA ASP A 212 -28.84 -14.07 4.23
C ASP A 212 -29.18 -12.71 4.85
N GLU A 213 -28.36 -12.21 5.78
CA GLU A 213 -28.52 -10.88 6.35
C GLU A 213 -28.33 -9.79 5.27
N VAL A 214 -27.22 -9.84 4.51
CA VAL A 214 -26.96 -8.90 3.41
C VAL A 214 -28.09 -8.96 2.38
N LYS A 215 -28.52 -10.17 2.00
CA LYS A 215 -29.61 -10.41 1.06
C LYS A 215 -30.93 -9.76 1.50
N LYS A 216 -31.30 -9.90 2.78
CA LYS A 216 -32.49 -9.27 3.36
C LYS A 216 -32.40 -7.75 3.30
N ILE A 217 -31.23 -7.19 3.65
CA ILE A 217 -30.99 -5.75 3.63
C ILE A 217 -31.08 -5.19 2.20
N VAL A 218 -30.44 -5.84 1.22
CA VAL A 218 -30.52 -5.44 -0.19
C VAL A 218 -31.96 -5.55 -0.72
N ALA A 219 -32.67 -6.61 -0.37
CA ALA A 219 -34.07 -6.76 -0.75
C ALA A 219 -34.95 -5.64 -0.16
N LEU A 220 -34.72 -5.26 1.10
CA LEU A 220 -35.42 -4.15 1.76
C LEU A 220 -35.07 -2.81 1.09
N PHE A 221 -33.81 -2.58 0.75
CA PHE A 221 -33.37 -1.41 -0.01
C PHE A 221 -34.14 -1.29 -1.33
N LEU A 222 -34.22 -2.34 -2.12
CA LEU A 222 -34.94 -2.32 -3.41
C LEU A 222 -36.46 -2.15 -3.23
N ALA A 223 -37.04 -2.78 -2.20
CA ALA A 223 -38.47 -2.66 -1.90
C ALA A 223 -38.87 -1.22 -1.52
N THR A 224 -38.00 -0.53 -0.78
CA THR A 224 -38.24 0.84 -0.28
C THR A 224 -37.91 1.94 -1.31
N ALA A 225 -37.43 1.59 -2.51
CA ALA A 225 -37.03 2.56 -3.54
C ALA A 225 -38.15 3.56 -3.90
N LYS A 226 -39.40 3.09 -4.09
CA LYS A 226 -40.54 3.96 -4.37
C LYS A 226 -40.80 4.96 -3.23
N SER A 227 -40.64 4.53 -1.98
CA SER A 227 -40.82 5.40 -0.82
C SER A 227 -39.73 6.47 -0.78
N ARG A 228 -38.47 6.11 -1.09
CA ARG A 228 -37.36 7.06 -1.14
C ARG A 228 -37.58 8.16 -2.19
N ILE A 229 -38.05 7.82 -3.39
CA ILE A 229 -38.38 8.83 -4.41
C ILE A 229 -39.45 9.79 -3.90
N LYS A 230 -40.51 9.28 -3.27
CA LYS A 230 -41.58 10.12 -2.73
C LYS A 230 -41.08 11.06 -1.63
N SER A 231 -40.22 10.56 -0.75
CA SER A 231 -39.61 11.38 0.30
C SER A 231 -38.68 12.45 -0.26
N GLN A 232 -37.91 12.12 -1.30
CA GLN A 232 -37.00 13.07 -1.96
C GLN A 232 -37.77 14.23 -2.60
N LYS A 233 -38.82 13.93 -3.39
CA LYS A 233 -39.67 14.95 -4.01
C LYS A 233 -40.28 15.94 -3.01
N LYS A 234 -40.76 15.43 -1.86
CA LYS A 234 -41.32 16.29 -0.80
C LYS A 234 -40.30 17.25 -0.21
N ASN A 235 -39.05 16.80 -0.06
CA ASN A 235 -37.98 17.64 0.47
C ASN A 235 -37.59 18.72 -0.54
N ASP A 236 -37.51 18.37 -1.82
CA ASP A 236 -37.19 19.29 -2.91
C ASP A 236 -38.30 20.37 -3.06
N GLU A 237 -39.57 19.97 -2.95
CA GLU A 237 -40.73 20.89 -2.97
C GLU A 237 -40.76 21.82 -1.74
N GLY A 238 -40.39 21.32 -0.55
CA GLY A 238 -40.33 22.14 0.67
C GLY A 238 -39.23 23.21 0.63
N GLN A 239 -38.06 22.89 0.05
CA GLN A 239 -36.94 23.83 -0.08
C GLN A 239 -37.19 24.93 -1.13
N ALA A 240 -37.95 24.62 -2.19
CA ALA A 240 -38.34 25.61 -3.20
C ALA A 240 -39.34 26.67 -2.67
N GLN A 241 -40.10 26.34 -1.62
CA GLN A 241 -41.04 27.28 -0.98
C GLN A 241 -40.36 28.21 0.03
N GLU A 242 -39.24 27.79 0.62
CA GLU A 242 -38.48 28.59 1.60
C GLU A 242 -37.69 29.73 0.91
N TYR A 243 -37.18 29.49 -0.31
CA TYR A 243 -36.42 30.49 -1.09
C TYR A 243 -37.25 31.65 -1.69
N ASN A 244 -38.58 31.53 -1.73
CA ASN A 244 -39.45 32.56 -2.33
C ASN A 244 -39.95 33.62 -1.32
N ASN A 245 -39.61 33.52 -0.03
CA ASN A 245 -40.14 34.41 1.01
C ASN A 245 -39.14 35.48 1.52
N ASP A 246 -37.88 35.47 1.08
CA ASP A 246 -36.83 36.30 1.69
C ASP A 246 -36.43 37.57 0.89
N ASP A 247 -37.03 37.88 -0.28
CA ASP A 247 -36.52 38.92 -1.19
C ASP A 247 -37.35 40.22 -1.30
N TYR A 248 -38.23 40.53 -0.35
CA TYR A 248 -38.88 41.87 -0.29
C TYR A 248 -39.12 42.35 1.13
N SER A 249 -38.07 42.74 1.84
CA SER A 249 -38.16 43.76 2.90
C SER A 249 -36.78 44.22 3.34
N THR A 250 -36.31 45.34 2.82
CA THR A 250 -35.67 46.42 3.61
C THR A 250 -35.29 47.62 2.72
N PRO A 251 -35.15 48.82 3.28
CA PRO A 251 -36.21 49.75 3.68
C PRO A 251 -36.36 50.94 2.70
#